data_AF-A0A1X2A6C0-F1
#
_entry.id   AF-A0A1X2A6C0-F1
#
_cell.length_a   1.000
_cell.length_b   1.000
_cell.length_c   1.000
_cell.angle_alpha   90.00
_cell.angle_beta   90.00
_cell.angle_gamma   90.00
#
_symmetry.space_group_name_H-M   'P 1'
#
loop_
_entity.id
_entity.type
_entity.pdbx_description
1 polymer ?
#
loop_
_entity_poly.entity_id
_entity_poly.type
_entity_poly.pdbx_seq_one_letter_code
_entity_poly.pdbx_strand_id
1 'polypeptide(L)'
;MSNHHVNLTQREASLIGESHADALERMDEEQLKDLQSRLRTAREKNFSLLRRQGAARVEAKGARGAAQPANERRAEKVEVFDEALARVTQRLDSLRDAG
;
A
#
# COMPACT_ATOMS: atom_id res chain seq x y z
N MET A 1 2.49 9.51 -15.89
CA MET A 1 2.33 10.51 -14.81
C MET A 1 1.37 9.92 -13.80
N SER A 2 1.80 9.72 -12.55
CA SER A 2 0.90 9.41 -11.44
C SER A 2 1.31 10.27 -10.26
N ASN A 3 0.92 11.55 -10.30
CA ASN A 3 1.00 12.45 -9.16
C ASN A 3 -0.17 12.16 -8.22
N HIS A 4 -0.17 10.99 -7.58
CA HIS A 4 -0.88 10.88 -6.32
C HIS A 4 0.01 11.54 -5.26
N HIS A 5 -0.40 12.69 -4.74
CA HIS A 5 0.24 13.40 -3.62
C HIS A 5 0.12 12.62 -2.30
N VAL A 6 0.28 11.29 -2.33
CA VAL A 6 0.30 10.46 -1.14
C VAL A 6 1.61 10.71 -0.41
N ASN A 7 1.53 11.07 0.86
CA ASN A 7 2.70 11.35 1.69
C ASN A 7 3.40 10.04 2.13
N LEU A 8 3.96 9.29 1.19
CA LEU A 8 4.75 8.10 1.46
C LEU A 8 6.08 8.48 2.11
N THR A 9 6.51 7.70 3.10
CA THR A 9 7.91 7.79 3.57
C THR A 9 8.84 7.30 2.46
N GLN A 10 10.12 7.67 2.51
CA GLN A 10 11.10 7.20 1.51
C GLN A 10 11.11 5.66 1.38
N ARG A 11 11.03 4.94 2.50
CA ARG A 11 10.98 3.47 2.49
C ARG A 11 9.71 2.93 1.82
N GLU A 12 8.57 3.57 2.08
CA GLU A 12 7.30 3.20 1.44
C GLU A 12 7.35 3.50 -0.06
N ALA A 13 7.87 4.66 -0.46
CA ALA A 13 8.03 5.03 -1.86
C ALA A 13 8.97 4.07 -2.60
N SER A 14 10.10 3.68 -2.00
CA SER A 14 10.99 2.66 -2.56
C SER A 14 10.29 1.31 -2.74
N LEU A 15 9.55 0.86 -1.72
CA LEU A 15 8.82 -0.40 -1.78
C LEU A 15 7.72 -0.40 -2.85
N ILE A 16 7.01 0.73 -3.01
CA ILE A 16 6.06 0.91 -4.12
C ILE A 16 6.81 0.90 -5.45
N GLY A 17 7.98 1.53 -5.53
CA GLY A 17 8.89 1.52 -6.68
C GLY A 17 9.24 0.11 -7.18
N GLU A 18 9.50 -0.81 -6.25
CA GLU A 18 9.76 -2.23 -6.55
C GLU A 18 8.55 -2.94 -7.20
N SER A 19 7.33 -2.41 -7.04
CA SER A 19 6.09 -2.96 -7.64
C SER A 19 5.74 -2.41 -9.03
N HIS A 20 6.60 -1.58 -9.63
CA HIS A 20 6.40 -1.09 -10.99
C HIS A 20 6.72 -2.18 -12.03
N ALA A 21 6.04 -2.12 -13.19
CA ALA A 21 6.17 -3.12 -14.26
C ALA A 21 7.63 -3.47 -14.60
N ASP A 22 8.46 -2.46 -14.88
CA ASP A 22 9.88 -2.64 -15.22
C ASP A 22 10.70 -3.38 -14.16
N ALA A 23 10.33 -3.27 -12.88
CA ALA A 23 10.98 -3.98 -11.79
C ALA A 23 10.45 -5.43 -11.68
N LEU A 24 9.13 -5.61 -11.77
CA LEU A 24 8.45 -6.91 -11.69
C LEU A 24 8.81 -7.85 -12.84
N GLU A 25 9.09 -7.32 -14.03
CA GLU A 25 9.52 -8.11 -15.19
C GLU A 25 10.88 -8.77 -14.99
N ARG A 26 11.74 -8.15 -14.17
CA ARG A 26 13.11 -8.63 -13.89
C ARG A 26 13.17 -9.59 -12.69
N MET A 27 12.06 -9.77 -11.98
CA MET A 27 11.99 -10.61 -10.79
C MET A 27 11.55 -12.04 -11.12
N ASP A 28 12.14 -13.00 -10.43
CA ASP A 28 11.69 -14.39 -10.40
C ASP A 28 10.52 -14.60 -9.40
N GLU A 29 9.96 -15.82 -9.37
CA GLU A 29 8.81 -16.13 -8.52
C GLU A 29 9.12 -15.98 -7.02
N GLU A 30 10.33 -16.30 -6.58
CA GLU A 30 10.71 -16.19 -5.17
C GLU A 30 10.83 -14.72 -4.74
N GLN A 31 11.46 -13.90 -5.57
CA GLN A 31 11.57 -12.46 -5.37
C GLN A 31 10.20 -11.78 -5.35
N LEU A 32 9.27 -12.20 -6.22
CA LEU A 32 7.90 -11.68 -6.22
C LEU A 32 7.12 -12.07 -4.95
N LYS A 33 7.32 -13.29 -4.42
CA LYS A 33 6.72 -13.72 -3.15
C LYS A 33 7.27 -12.92 -1.96
N ASP A 34 8.56 -12.65 -1.92
CA ASP A 34 9.17 -11.78 -0.90
C ASP A 34 8.59 -10.36 -0.97
N LEU A 35 8.56 -9.77 -2.17
CA LEU A 35 7.99 -8.44 -2.39
C LEU A 35 6.51 -8.39 -1.95
N GLN A 36 5.72 -9.42 -2.27
CA GLN A 36 4.33 -9.52 -1.83
C GLN A 36 4.22 -9.54 -0.30
N SER A 37 5.08 -10.29 0.39
CA SER A 37 5.10 -10.34 1.87
C SER A 37 5.44 -8.98 2.49
N ARG A 38 6.46 -8.29 1.95
CA ARG A 38 6.87 -6.95 2.38
C ARG A 38 5.75 -5.92 2.18
N LEU A 39 5.08 -5.95 1.02
CA LEU A 39 3.94 -5.08 0.72
C LEU A 39 2.74 -5.36 1.64
N ARG A 40 2.40 -6.63 1.92
CA ARG A 40 1.33 -6.99 2.87
C ARG A 40 1.61 -6.43 4.26
N THR A 41 2.83 -6.61 4.74
CA THR A 41 3.26 -6.08 6.06
C THR A 41 3.14 -4.56 6.12
N ALA A 42 3.60 -3.86 5.07
CA ALA A 42 3.52 -2.40 5.00
C ALA A 42 2.06 -1.89 4.93
N ARG A 43 1.21 -2.59 4.18
CA ARG A 43 -0.22 -2.32 4.10
C ARG A 43 -0.90 -2.50 5.45
N GLU A 44 -0.70 -3.63 6.11
CA GLU A 44 -1.31 -3.95 7.39
C GLU A 44 -0.91 -2.92 8.47
N LYS A 45 0.36 -2.53 8.48
CA LYS A 45 0.84 -1.45 9.35
C LYS A 45 0.10 -0.14 9.10
N ASN A 46 -0.05 0.27 7.84
CA ASN A 46 -0.77 1.50 7.48
C ASN A 46 -2.26 1.42 7.80
N PHE A 47 -2.89 0.26 7.57
CA PHE A 47 -4.28 0.00 7.89
C PHE A 47 -4.54 0.04 9.40
N SER A 48 -3.68 -0.59 10.20
CA SER A 48 -3.76 -0.55 11.67
C SER A 48 -3.65 0.88 12.21
N LEU A 49 -2.73 1.68 11.65
CA LEU A 49 -2.60 3.10 12.00
C LEU A 49 -3.84 3.92 11.62
N LEU A 50 -4.41 3.69 10.44
CA LEU A 50 -5.67 4.31 9.99
C LEU A 50 -6.81 3.94 10.95
N ARG A 51 -6.98 2.65 11.25
CA ARG A 51 -8.02 2.15 12.16
C ARG A 51 -7.88 2.73 13.56
N ARG A 52 -6.68 2.73 14.15
CA ARG A 52 -6.45 3.28 15.51
C ARG A 52 -6.81 4.75 15.58
N GLN A 53 -6.48 5.53 14.55
CA GLN A 53 -6.87 6.94 14.51
C GLN A 53 -8.37 7.12 14.28
N GLY A 54 -9.00 6.25 13.50
CA GLY A 54 -10.46 6.14 13.44
C GLY A 54 -11.09 5.88 14.80
N ALA A 55 -10.59 4.90 15.55
CA ALA A 55 -11.09 4.52 16.88
C ALA A 55 -10.87 5.62 17.93
N ALA A 56 -9.65 6.20 18.02
CA ALA A 56 -9.36 7.34 18.89
C ALA A 56 -10.24 8.55 18.56
N ARG A 57 -10.72 8.66 17.31
CA ARG A 57 -11.69 9.69 16.90
C ARG A 57 -13.12 9.31 17.23
N VAL A 58 -13.54 8.03 17.21
CA VAL A 58 -14.87 7.65 17.71
C VAL A 58 -14.97 7.98 19.20
N GLU A 59 -13.91 7.74 19.97
CA GLU A 59 -13.79 8.17 21.37
C GLU A 59 -13.78 9.70 21.53
N ALA A 60 -13.19 10.46 20.59
CA ALA A 60 -13.08 11.92 20.68
C ALA A 60 -14.21 12.73 19.97
N LYS A 61 -14.96 12.14 19.03
CA LYS A 61 -15.90 12.84 18.14
C LYS A 61 -17.35 12.84 18.67
N GLY A 62 -17.49 13.44 19.85
CA GLY A 62 -18.54 14.44 20.07
C GLY A 62 -18.32 15.75 19.26
N ALA A 63 -17.18 15.93 18.57
CA ALA A 63 -16.85 17.15 17.82
C ALA A 63 -16.47 16.89 16.34
N ARG A 64 -17.34 17.29 15.40
CA ARG A 64 -17.13 17.19 13.94
C ARG A 64 -16.31 18.37 13.41
N GLY A 65 -15.49 18.13 12.37
CA GLY A 65 -14.96 19.20 11.51
C GLY A 65 -13.49 19.06 11.13
N ALA A 66 -12.57 19.16 12.09
CA ALA A 66 -11.17 19.50 11.78
C ALA A 66 -10.28 18.34 11.25
N ALA A 67 -10.74 17.09 11.27
CA ALA A 67 -9.86 15.92 11.10
C ALA A 67 -10.02 15.15 9.76
N GLN A 68 -10.89 15.61 8.85
CA GLN A 68 -11.15 14.96 7.54
C GLN A 68 -9.87 14.72 6.71
N PRO A 69 -8.99 15.73 6.52
CA PRO A 69 -7.87 15.61 5.56
C PRO A 69 -6.79 14.60 5.97
N ALA A 70 -6.58 14.40 7.27
CA ALA A 70 -5.55 13.49 7.77
C ALA A 70 -5.94 12.00 7.68
N ASN A 71 -7.24 11.69 7.65
CA ASN A 71 -7.70 10.32 7.39
C ASN A 71 -7.71 10.01 5.90
N GLU A 72 -8.12 10.96 5.05
CA GLU A 72 -8.08 10.83 3.59
C GLU A 72 -6.66 10.48 3.11
N ARG A 73 -5.65 11.25 3.53
CA ARG A 73 -4.23 10.96 3.22
C ARG A 73 -3.72 9.59 3.70
N ARG A 74 -4.34 9.00 4.72
CA ARG A 74 -3.96 7.66 5.24
C ARG A 74 -4.73 6.55 4.55
N ALA A 75 -5.98 6.79 4.13
CA ALA A 75 -6.72 5.89 3.26
C ALA A 75 -5.99 5.78 1.90
N GLU A 76 -5.58 6.91 1.33
CA GLU A 76 -4.77 6.97 0.10
C GLU A 76 -3.50 6.10 0.18
N LYS A 77 -2.83 6.05 1.34
CA LYS A 77 -1.67 5.14 1.53
C LYS A 77 -2.06 3.68 1.39
N VAL A 78 -3.14 3.27 2.05
CA VAL A 78 -3.60 1.88 2.01
C VAL A 78 -3.99 1.49 0.59
N GLU A 79 -4.67 2.38 -0.13
CA GLU A 79 -5.04 2.20 -1.54
C GLU A 79 -3.80 2.02 -2.44
N VAL A 80 -2.77 2.86 -2.29
CA VAL A 80 -1.52 2.71 -3.04
C VAL A 80 -0.83 1.36 -2.78
N PHE A 81 -0.87 0.87 -1.54
CA PHE A 81 -0.36 -0.47 -1.21
C PHE A 81 -1.24 -1.59 -1.78
N ASP A 82 -2.56 -1.41 -1.83
CA ASP A 82 -3.48 -2.36 -2.47
C ASP A 82 -3.23 -2.49 -3.97
N GLU A 83 -3.05 -1.37 -4.67
CA GLU A 83 -2.71 -1.38 -6.09
C GLU A 83 -1.36 -2.07 -6.35
N ALA A 84 -0.34 -1.79 -5.53
CA ALA A 84 0.96 -2.45 -5.62
C ALA A 84 0.85 -3.97 -5.42
N LEU A 85 0.06 -4.42 -4.44
CA LEU A 85 -0.20 -5.84 -4.21
C LEU A 85 -0.95 -6.50 -5.37
N ALA A 86 -1.90 -5.79 -5.98
CA ALA A 86 -2.63 -6.29 -7.14
C ALA A 86 -1.68 -6.56 -8.32
N ARG A 87 -0.75 -5.62 -8.61
CA ARG A 87 0.26 -5.79 -9.67
C ARG A 87 1.17 -6.99 -9.43
N VAL A 88 1.67 -7.17 -8.21
CA VAL A 88 2.53 -8.31 -7.85
C VAL A 88 1.77 -9.62 -7.96
N THR A 89 0.52 -9.66 -7.51
CA THR A 89 -0.33 -10.85 -7.60
C THR A 89 -0.60 -11.23 -9.05
N GLN A 90 -0.96 -10.26 -9.89
CA GLN A 90 -1.15 -10.48 -11.33
C GLN A 90 0.13 -11.02 -12.01
N ARG A 91 1.31 -10.51 -11.63
CA ARG A 91 2.58 -11.00 -12.15
C ARG A 91 2.86 -12.45 -11.74
N LEU A 92 2.61 -12.79 -10.48
CA LEU A 92 2.74 -14.16 -9.96
C LEU A 92 1.80 -15.12 -10.69
N ASP A 93 0.53 -14.74 -10.89
CA ASP A 93 -0.42 -15.57 -11.63
C ASP A 93 0.02 -15.75 -13.09
N SER A 94 0.51 -14.70 -13.74
CA SER A 94 1.05 -14.79 -15.11
C SER A 94 2.26 -15.72 -15.22
N LEU A 95 3.09 -15.85 -14.19
CA LEU A 95 4.20 -16.82 -14.16
C LEU A 95 3.70 -18.26 -14.01
N ARG A 96 2.63 -18.46 -13.23
CA ARG A 96 2.05 -19.78 -12.98
C ARG A 96 1.32 -20.32 -14.21
N ASP A 97 0.68 -19.44 -14.99
CA ASP A 97 0.00 -19.80 -16.24
C ASP A 97 0.98 -20.06 -17.39
N ALA A 98 2.22 -19.57 -17.30
CA ALA A 98 3.24 -19.72 -18.33
C ALA A 98 4.14 -20.97 -18.17
N GLY A 99 4.00 -21.71 -17.06
CA GLY A 99 4.74 -22.94 -16.75
C GLY A 99 3.90 -24.20 -16.92
#